data_AF-A0A2D8DAS9-F1
#
_entry.id   AF-A0A2D8DAS9-F1
#
_cell.length_a   1.000
_cell.length_b   1.000
_cell.length_c   1.000
_cell.angle_alpha   90.00
_cell.angle_beta   90.00
_cell.angle_gamma   90.00
#
_symmetry.space_group_name_H-M   'P 1'
#
loop_
_entity.id
_entity.type
_entity.pdbx_description
1 polymer ?
#
loop_
_entity_poly.entity_id
_entity_poly.type
_entity_poly.pdbx_seq_one_letter_code
_entity_poly.pdbx_strand_id
1 'polypeptide(L)'
;MSTTPEPVDTRSSEVTYMGRRPLSTGKIGYAYTEDDGSPRYYKAALVTGAQIGQRITLEGPADDPNVYYSKGPRAPRVTGFDETIDRDTLTRWQVADRAAYQAKADADASNRAAKQAAHMEHHIEALTQAARNLTGPQRAAFARYVEDRIRGW
;
A
#
# COMPACT_ATOMS: atom_id res chain seq x y z
N MET A 1 -31.17 35.23 5.06
CA MET A 1 -30.45 35.30 3.77
C MET A 1 -30.09 33.89 3.36
N SER A 2 -30.89 33.28 2.49
CA SER A 2 -30.57 31.96 1.91
C SER A 2 -29.69 32.21 0.70
N THR A 3 -28.38 32.07 0.85
CA THR A 3 -27.49 31.90 -0.31
C THR A 3 -27.73 30.49 -0.84
N THR A 4 -28.63 30.36 -1.80
CA THR A 4 -28.61 29.21 -2.70
C THR A 4 -27.27 29.24 -3.39
N PRO A 5 -26.35 28.29 -3.14
CA PRO A 5 -25.08 28.29 -3.85
C PRO A 5 -25.37 28.16 -5.34
N GLU A 6 -24.74 29.01 -6.15
CA GLU A 6 -24.79 28.87 -7.61
C GLU A 6 -24.40 27.43 -8.00
N PRO A 7 -25.03 26.86 -9.04
CA PRO A 7 -24.60 25.57 -9.56
C PRO A 7 -23.14 25.71 -9.99
N VAL A 8 -22.22 25.19 -9.17
CA VAL A 8 -20.82 25.07 -9.55
C VAL A 8 -20.81 24.25 -10.82
N ASP A 9 -20.32 24.84 -11.92
CA ASP A 9 -20.20 24.13 -13.17
C ASP A 9 -19.25 22.95 -12.97
N THR A 10 -19.75 21.75 -13.24
CA THR A 10 -19.06 20.50 -12.95
C THR A 10 -18.79 19.75 -14.23
N ARG A 11 -17.55 19.29 -14.36
CA ARG A 11 -17.17 18.34 -15.41
C ARG A 11 -17.20 16.92 -14.88
N SER A 12 -17.41 15.98 -15.79
CA SER A 12 -17.28 14.56 -15.57
C SER A 12 -16.17 14.01 -16.46
N SER A 13 -15.34 13.13 -15.92
CA SER A 13 -14.29 12.41 -16.65
C SER A 13 -14.29 10.95 -16.21
N GLU A 14 -13.87 10.04 -17.09
CA GLU A 14 -13.79 8.61 -16.78
C GLU A 14 -12.34 8.15 -16.77
N VAL A 15 -12.03 7.20 -15.89
CA VAL A 15 -10.74 6.51 -15.84
C VAL A 15 -10.96 5.02 -15.63
N THR A 16 -10.14 4.19 -16.25
CA THR A 16 -10.23 2.73 -16.08
C THR A 16 -9.13 2.22 -15.16
N TYR A 17 -9.50 1.46 -14.13
CA TYR A 17 -8.55 0.95 -13.15
C TYR A 17 -7.65 -0.16 -13.71
N MET A 18 -6.34 0.03 -13.63
CA MET A 18 -5.32 -0.89 -14.17
C MET A 18 -4.70 -1.81 -13.10
N GLY A 19 -5.02 -1.60 -11.82
CA GLY A 19 -4.39 -2.31 -10.71
C GLY A 19 -3.26 -1.52 -10.04
N ARG A 20 -2.58 -2.19 -9.11
CA ARG A 20 -1.45 -1.65 -8.36
C ARG A 20 -0.18 -1.63 -9.18
N ARG A 21 0.61 -0.57 -9.05
CA ARG A 21 1.91 -0.41 -9.71
C ARG A 21 2.95 0.18 -8.76
N PRO A 22 4.23 -0.20 -8.89
CA PRO A 22 5.31 0.49 -8.20
C PRO A 22 5.40 1.93 -8.72
N LEU A 23 5.50 2.88 -7.80
CA LEU A 23 5.75 4.28 -8.07
C LEU A 23 7.26 4.54 -8.09
N SER A 24 7.70 5.64 -8.70
CA SER A 24 9.10 6.10 -8.65
C SER A 24 9.64 6.27 -7.22
N THR A 25 8.74 6.48 -6.25
CA THR A 25 9.06 6.57 -4.82
C THR A 25 9.35 5.21 -4.15
N GLY A 26 9.29 4.09 -4.88
CA GLY A 26 9.42 2.73 -4.35
C GLY A 26 8.18 2.22 -3.61
N LYS A 27 7.12 3.04 -3.46
CA LYS A 27 5.83 2.65 -2.88
C LYS A 27 4.92 2.05 -3.95
N ILE A 28 3.95 1.26 -3.53
CA ILE A 28 2.84 0.86 -4.41
C ILE A 28 1.78 1.95 -4.43
N GLY A 29 1.35 2.31 -5.64
CA GLY A 29 0.17 3.13 -5.89
C GLY A 29 -0.85 2.40 -6.75
N TYR A 30 -1.94 3.09 -7.06
CA TYR A 30 -3.06 2.63 -7.88
C TYR A 30 -2.98 3.32 -9.23
N ALA A 31 -2.90 2.54 -10.30
CA ALA A 31 -2.80 3.03 -11.66
C ALA A 31 -4.16 2.97 -12.36
N TYR A 32 -4.43 3.99 -13.14
CA TYR A 32 -5.63 4.15 -13.96
C TYR A 32 -5.21 4.62 -15.35
N THR A 33 -5.97 4.28 -16.37
CA THR A 33 -5.82 4.86 -17.71
C THR A 33 -6.94 5.85 -17.95
N GLU A 34 -6.60 6.99 -18.53
CA GLU A 34 -7.59 7.93 -19.07
C GLU A 34 -8.00 7.48 -20.49
N ASP A 35 -8.99 8.15 -21.08
CA ASP A 35 -9.54 7.82 -22.41
C ASP A 35 -8.49 7.90 -23.54
N ASP A 36 -7.46 8.73 -23.36
CA ASP A 36 -6.34 8.87 -24.30
C ASP A 36 -5.24 7.80 -24.11
N GLY A 37 -5.44 6.85 -23.19
CA GLY A 37 -4.47 5.81 -22.85
C GLY A 37 -3.36 6.28 -21.90
N SER A 38 -3.39 7.54 -21.45
CA SER A 38 -2.37 8.06 -20.54
C SER A 38 -2.54 7.47 -19.13
N PRO A 39 -1.43 7.05 -18.48
CA PRO A 39 -1.51 6.46 -17.15
C PRO A 39 -1.54 7.54 -16.07
N ARG A 40 -2.50 7.43 -15.15
CA ARG A 40 -2.64 8.25 -13.96
C ARG A 40 -2.45 7.43 -12.70
N TYR A 41 -1.70 7.97 -11.74
CA TYR A 41 -1.31 7.26 -10.52
C TYR A 41 -1.80 7.99 -9.27
N TYR A 42 -2.37 7.24 -8.35
CA TYR A 42 -2.79 7.73 -7.04
C TYR A 42 -2.15 6.92 -5.92
N LYS A 43 -1.88 7.58 -4.79
CA LYS A 43 -1.35 6.92 -3.58
C LYS A 43 -2.40 6.03 -2.90
N ALA A 44 -3.69 6.33 -3.10
CA ALA A 44 -4.82 5.58 -2.55
C ALA A 44 -5.79 5.23 -3.68
N ALA A 45 -6.57 4.16 -3.49
CA ALA A 45 -7.60 3.78 -4.44
C ALA A 45 -8.68 4.86 -4.52
N LEU A 46 -9.11 5.21 -5.73
CA LEU A 46 -10.25 6.10 -5.97
C LEU A 46 -11.55 5.49 -5.43
N VAL A 47 -11.74 4.18 -5.64
CA VAL A 47 -12.83 3.38 -5.10
C VAL A 47 -12.28 2.12 -4.47
N THR A 48 -12.60 1.88 -3.19
CA THR A 48 -12.18 0.68 -2.47
C THR A 48 -12.83 -0.56 -3.08
N GLY A 49 -12.04 -1.61 -3.34
CA GLY A 49 -12.55 -2.87 -3.88
C GLY A 49 -12.81 -2.88 -5.39
N ALA A 50 -12.43 -1.81 -6.10
CA ALA A 50 -12.53 -1.78 -7.57
C ALA A 50 -11.72 -2.92 -8.21
N GLN A 51 -12.31 -3.53 -9.23
CA GLN A 51 -11.68 -4.59 -10.02
C GLN A 51 -10.93 -3.99 -11.22
N ILE A 52 -9.83 -4.63 -11.61
CA ILE A 52 -9.05 -4.22 -12.79
C ILE A 52 -9.98 -4.28 -14.02
N GLY A 53 -9.95 -3.23 -14.84
CA GLY A 53 -10.84 -3.03 -15.98
C GLY A 53 -12.14 -2.29 -15.64
N GLN A 54 -12.41 -1.97 -14.37
CA GLN A 54 -13.58 -1.15 -14.02
C GLN A 54 -13.37 0.32 -14.36
N ARG A 55 -14.40 0.91 -14.94
CA ARG A 55 -14.48 2.33 -15.23
C ARG A 55 -14.99 3.08 -14.01
N ILE A 56 -14.32 4.18 -13.70
CA ILE A 56 -14.59 5.04 -12.55
C ILE A 56 -14.82 6.44 -13.06
N THR A 57 -15.99 6.99 -12.74
CA THR A 57 -16.31 8.38 -13.03
C THR A 57 -15.74 9.28 -11.92
N LEU A 58 -15.09 10.35 -12.34
CA LEU A 58 -14.58 11.44 -11.53
C LEU A 58 -15.35 12.72 -11.86
N GLU A 59 -15.88 13.38 -10.84
CA GLU A 59 -16.50 14.69 -10.96
C GLU A 59 -15.62 15.74 -10.31
N GLY A 60 -15.51 16.91 -10.94
CA GLY A 60 -14.69 18.01 -10.46
C GLY A 60 -15.16 19.37 -10.96
N PRO A 61 -14.53 20.46 -10.49
CA PRO A 61 -14.79 21.80 -11.01
C PRO A 61 -14.49 21.87 -12.53
N ALA A 62 -15.31 22.60 -13.28
CA ALA A 62 -15.09 22.79 -14.72
C ALA A 62 -13.75 23.49 -15.03
N ASP A 63 -13.33 24.41 -14.16
CA ASP A 63 -12.13 25.25 -14.35
C ASP A 63 -10.81 24.53 -14.06
N ASP A 64 -10.84 23.34 -13.46
CA ASP A 64 -9.62 22.58 -13.11
C ASP A 64 -9.72 21.09 -13.52
N PRO A 65 -9.04 20.68 -14.61
CA PRO A 65 -9.03 19.30 -15.09
C PRO A 65 -8.29 18.32 -14.17
N ASN A 66 -7.47 18.81 -13.24
CA ASN A 66 -6.65 17.97 -12.38
C ASN A 66 -7.29 17.69 -11.01
N VAL A 67 -8.34 18.43 -10.66
CA VAL A 67 -9.05 18.31 -9.39
C VAL A 67 -10.34 17.51 -9.55
N TYR A 68 -10.66 16.71 -8.53
CA TYR A 68 -11.91 15.99 -8.41
C TYR A 68 -12.42 16.01 -6.96
N TYR A 69 -13.72 15.83 -6.79
CA TYR A 69 -14.34 15.70 -5.47
C TYR A 69 -14.07 14.29 -4.93
N SER A 70 -13.29 14.18 -3.86
CA SER A 70 -12.92 12.87 -3.29
C SER A 70 -13.95 12.27 -2.33
N LYS A 71 -14.96 13.05 -1.90
CA LYS A 71 -15.97 12.64 -0.92
C LYS A 71 -17.34 13.25 -1.23
N GLY A 72 -18.38 12.68 -0.62
CA GLY A 72 -19.76 13.14 -0.74
C GLY A 72 -20.48 12.57 -1.97
N PRO A 73 -21.62 13.16 -2.37
CA PRO A 73 -22.43 12.66 -3.47
C PRO A 73 -21.72 12.62 -4.84
N ARG A 74 -20.67 13.43 -5.00
CA ARG A 74 -19.84 13.54 -6.21
C ARG A 74 -18.51 12.76 -6.11
N ALA A 75 -18.37 11.90 -5.10
CA ALA A 75 -17.18 11.08 -4.93
C ALA A 75 -16.97 10.13 -6.12
N PRO A 76 -15.72 9.63 -6.32
CA PRO A 76 -15.46 8.64 -7.34
C PRO A 76 -16.35 7.41 -7.17
N ARG A 77 -16.90 6.91 -8.28
CA ARG A 77 -17.78 5.75 -8.29
C ARG A 77 -17.52 4.87 -9.49
N VAL A 78 -17.68 3.56 -9.32
CA VAL A 78 -17.64 2.61 -10.44
C VAL A 78 -18.92 2.77 -11.26
N THR A 79 -18.78 2.99 -12.55
CA THR A 79 -19.90 3.13 -13.50
C THR A 79 -20.03 1.95 -14.45
N GLY A 80 -19.00 1.12 -14.57
CA GLY A 80 -19.07 -0.08 -15.38
C GLY A 80 -17.72 -0.77 -15.54
N PHE A 81 -17.63 -1.62 -16.54
CA PHE A 81 -16.38 -2.15 -17.06
C PHE A 81 -16.06 -1.49 -18.39
N ASP A 82 -14.77 -1.33 -18.65
CA ASP A 82 -14.32 -0.85 -19.94
C ASP A 82 -14.25 -2.02 -20.93
N GLU A 83 -15.31 -2.15 -21.73
CA GLU A 83 -15.46 -3.22 -22.73
C GLU A 83 -14.53 -3.07 -23.94
N THR A 84 -13.86 -1.91 -24.08
CA THR A 84 -12.91 -1.67 -25.17
C THR A 84 -11.56 -2.34 -24.94
N ILE A 85 -11.31 -2.79 -23.71
CA ILE A 85 -10.04 -3.41 -23.32
C ILE A 85 -10.05 -4.88 -23.70
N ASP A 86 -9.11 -5.25 -24.56
CA ASP A 86 -8.94 -6.64 -24.94
C ASP A 86 -8.48 -7.52 -23.76
N ARG A 87 -8.80 -8.80 -23.86
CA ARG A 87 -8.54 -9.79 -22.81
C ARG A 87 -7.05 -9.91 -22.46
N ASP A 88 -6.15 -9.75 -23.43
CA ASP A 88 -4.72 -9.90 -23.20
C ASP A 88 -4.17 -8.69 -22.43
N THR A 89 -4.63 -7.49 -22.76
CA THR A 89 -4.33 -6.26 -22.00
C THR A 89 -4.85 -6.37 -20.57
N LEU A 90 -6.09 -6.81 -20.38
CA LEU A 90 -6.66 -7.01 -19.04
C LEU A 90 -5.85 -8.05 -18.23
N THR A 91 -5.47 -9.16 -18.86
CA THR A 91 -4.66 -10.22 -18.24
C THR A 91 -3.28 -9.69 -17.85
N ARG A 92 -2.61 -8.93 -18.74
CA ARG A 92 -1.33 -8.29 -18.43
C ARG A 92 -1.42 -7.38 -17.21
N TRP A 93 -2.50 -6.62 -17.08
CA TRP A 93 -2.72 -5.76 -15.92
C TRP A 93 -2.93 -6.53 -14.63
N GLN A 94 -3.69 -7.62 -14.67
CA GLN A 94 -3.90 -8.51 -13.53
C GLN A 94 -2.60 -9.18 -13.07
N VAL A 95 -1.79 -9.65 -14.02
CA VAL A 95 -0.46 -10.24 -13.73
C VAL A 95 0.45 -9.19 -13.08
N ALA A 96 0.51 -7.99 -13.64
CA ALA A 96 1.31 -6.90 -13.09
C ALA A 96 0.86 -6.47 -11.68
N ASP A 97 -0.46 -6.45 -11.41
CA ASP A 97 -1.00 -6.17 -10.08
C ASP A 97 -0.57 -7.23 -9.06
N ARG A 98 -0.67 -8.51 -9.43
CA ARG A 98 -0.25 -9.62 -8.57
C ARG A 98 1.25 -9.57 -8.28
N ALA A 99 2.06 -9.28 -9.30
CA ALA A 99 3.50 -9.12 -9.14
C ALA A 99 3.85 -7.96 -8.19
N ALA A 100 3.20 -6.81 -8.36
CA ALA A 100 3.38 -5.67 -7.46
C ALA A 100 3.00 -6.04 -6.02
N TYR A 101 1.84 -6.67 -5.81
CA TYR A 101 1.43 -7.10 -4.48
C TYR A 101 2.42 -8.06 -3.81
N GLN A 102 2.89 -9.06 -4.55
CA GLN A 102 3.88 -10.03 -4.04
C GLN A 102 5.17 -9.33 -3.64
N ALA A 103 5.71 -8.46 -4.50
CA ALA A 103 6.94 -7.72 -4.20
C ALA A 103 6.83 -6.88 -2.92
N LYS A 104 5.66 -6.26 -2.68
CA LYS A 104 5.42 -5.54 -1.41
C LYS A 104 5.30 -6.50 -0.22
N ALA A 105 4.59 -7.61 -0.36
CA ALA A 105 4.44 -8.58 0.71
C ALA A 105 5.81 -9.13 1.14
N ASP A 106 6.68 -9.44 0.18
CA ASP A 106 8.04 -9.93 0.40
C ASP A 106 8.90 -8.86 1.08
N ALA A 107 8.84 -7.61 0.62
CA ALA A 107 9.55 -6.49 1.25
C ALA A 107 9.09 -6.26 2.71
N ASP A 108 7.78 -6.31 2.96
CA ASP A 108 7.23 -6.16 4.32
C ASP A 108 7.63 -7.35 5.22
N ALA A 109 7.67 -8.57 4.68
CA ALA A 109 8.13 -9.76 5.41
C ALA A 109 9.63 -9.67 5.75
N SER A 110 10.47 -9.29 4.79
CA SER A 110 11.89 -9.07 4.98
C SER A 110 12.15 -7.99 6.04
N ASN A 111 11.42 -6.87 5.99
CA ASN A 111 11.54 -5.80 6.97
C ASN A 111 11.13 -6.25 8.38
N ARG A 112 10.10 -7.09 8.51
CA ARG A 112 9.73 -7.68 9.80
C ARG A 112 10.82 -8.62 10.33
N ALA A 113 11.36 -9.48 9.46
CA ALA A 113 12.44 -10.39 9.84
C ALA A 113 13.69 -9.63 10.30
N ALA A 114 14.09 -8.57 9.56
CA ALA A 114 15.21 -7.72 9.93
C ALA A 114 15.01 -7.03 11.30
N LYS A 115 13.80 -6.51 11.57
CA LYS A 115 13.47 -5.92 12.88
C LYS A 115 13.53 -6.95 14.01
N GLN A 116 13.05 -8.16 13.77
CA GLN A 116 13.13 -9.25 14.76
C GLN A 116 14.57 -9.66 15.04
N ALA A 117 15.41 -9.76 14.00
CA ALA A 117 16.83 -10.06 14.15
C ALA A 117 17.55 -8.98 14.97
N ALA A 118 17.36 -7.70 14.64
CA ALA A 118 17.94 -6.58 15.40
C ALA A 118 17.49 -6.57 16.88
N HIS A 119 16.23 -6.91 17.14
CA HIS A 119 15.73 -7.02 18.52
C HIS A 119 16.40 -8.18 19.29
N MET A 120 16.65 -9.30 18.61
CA MET A 120 17.35 -10.44 19.20
C MET A 120 18.82 -10.12 19.48
N GLU A 121 19.51 -9.43 18.57
CA GLU A 121 20.89 -8.96 18.80
C GLU A 121 20.98 -8.05 20.04
N HIS A 122 20.07 -7.07 20.16
CA HIS A 122 20.02 -6.20 21.32
C HIS A 122 19.81 -6.96 22.64
N HIS A 123 19.00 -8.03 22.64
CA HIS A 123 18.84 -8.89 23.81
C HIS A 123 20.10 -9.69 24.14
N ILE A 124 20.81 -10.21 23.14
CA ILE A 124 22.07 -10.92 23.32
C ILE A 124 23.13 -9.97 23.91
N GLU A 125 23.20 -8.72 23.42
CA GLU A 125 24.10 -7.70 23.96
C GLU A 125 23.77 -7.35 25.41
N ALA A 126 22.48 -7.20 25.75
CA ALA A 126 22.06 -6.94 27.13
C ALA A 126 22.44 -8.08 28.09
N LEU A 127 22.26 -9.34 27.66
CA LEU A 127 22.68 -10.51 28.44
C LEU A 127 24.21 -10.57 28.60
N THR A 128 24.95 -10.25 27.53
CA THR A 128 26.42 -10.19 27.55
C THR A 128 26.92 -9.10 28.50
N GLN A 129 26.29 -7.92 28.49
CA GLN A 129 26.63 -6.81 29.37
C GLN A 129 26.28 -7.12 30.83
N ALA A 130 25.16 -7.79 31.11
CA ALA A 130 24.81 -8.24 32.46
C ALA A 130 25.83 -9.27 33.02
N ALA A 131 26.39 -10.11 32.15
CA ALA A 131 27.41 -11.09 32.52
C ALA A 131 28.83 -10.50 32.68
N ARG A 132 29.05 -9.25 32.29
CA ARG A 132 30.39 -8.65 32.17
C ARG A 132 31.19 -8.63 33.47
N ASN A 133 30.52 -8.32 34.58
CA ASN A 133 31.15 -8.20 35.90
C ASN A 133 31.07 -9.47 36.74
N LEU A 134 30.53 -10.56 36.18
CA LEU A 134 30.42 -11.85 36.86
C LEU A 134 31.76 -12.59 36.82
N THR A 135 32.09 -13.30 37.90
CA THR A 135 33.24 -14.21 37.95
C THR A 135 33.00 -15.43 37.04
N GLY A 136 34.05 -16.20 36.73
CA GLY A 136 33.95 -17.41 35.88
C GLY A 136 32.82 -18.38 36.30
N PRO A 137 32.74 -18.78 37.58
CA PRO A 137 31.65 -19.63 38.07
C PRO A 137 30.26 -18.96 37.99
N GLN A 138 30.15 -17.67 38.27
CA GLN A 138 28.89 -16.92 38.19
C GLN A 138 28.40 -16.77 36.74
N ARG A 139 29.31 -16.58 35.77
CA ARG A 139 28.96 -16.58 34.35
C ARG A 139 28.43 -17.92 33.88
N ALA A 140 29.03 -19.03 34.33
CA ALA A 140 28.56 -20.37 33.98
C ALA A 140 27.15 -20.64 34.54
N ALA A 141 26.87 -20.23 35.78
CA ALA A 141 25.54 -20.32 36.38
C ALA A 141 24.52 -19.42 35.68
N PHE A 142 24.91 -18.17 35.34
CA PHE A 142 24.06 -17.23 34.61
C PHE A 142 23.70 -17.74 33.22
N ALA A 143 24.66 -18.30 32.49
CA ALA A 143 24.42 -18.89 31.17
C ALA A 143 23.41 -20.05 31.23
N ARG A 144 23.54 -20.95 32.22
CA ARG A 144 22.55 -22.03 32.43
C ARG A 144 21.17 -21.50 32.77
N TYR A 145 21.08 -20.52 33.68
CA TYR A 145 19.80 -19.90 34.03
C TYR A 145 19.10 -19.28 32.81
N VAL A 146 19.86 -18.59 31.95
CA VAL A 146 19.33 -18.01 30.70
C VAL A 146 18.90 -19.12 29.74
N GLU A 147 19.68 -20.19 29.58
CA GLU A 147 19.34 -21.35 28.74
C GLU A 147 18.05 -22.03 29.19
N ASP A 148 17.89 -22.30 30.49
CA ASP A 148 16.69 -22.89 31.08
C ASP A 148 15.47 -22.00 30.85
N ARG A 149 15.63 -20.69 31.04
CA ARG A 149 14.54 -19.72 30.86
C ARG A 149 14.12 -19.56 29.40
N ILE A 150 15.06 -19.64 28.46
CA ILE A 150 14.76 -19.63 27.02
C ILE A 150 14.05 -20.93 26.60
N ARG A 151 14.43 -22.07 27.18
CA ARG A 151 13.81 -23.37 26.90
C ARG A 151 12.45 -23.57 27.57
N GLY A 152 12.05 -22.68 28.49
CA GLY A 152 10.75 -22.69 29.14
C GLY A 152 10.63 -23.67 30.31
N TRP A 153 11.73 -24.00 30.98
CA TRP A 153 11.75 -24.76 32.23
C TRP A 153 11.55 -23.84 33.45
#